data_AF-A0A0A0JYI3-F1
#
_entry.id   AF-A0A0A0JYI3-F1
#
_cell.length_a   1.000
_cell.length_b   1.000
_cell.length_c   1.000
_cell.angle_alpha   90.00
_cell.angle_beta   90.00
_cell.angle_gamma   90.00
#
_symmetry.space_group_name_H-M   'P 1'
#
loop_
_entity.id
_entity.type
_entity.pdbx_description
1 polymer ?
#
loop_
_entity_poly.entity_id
_entity_poly.type
_entity_poly.pdbx_seq_one_letter_code
_entity_poly.pdbx_strand_id
1 'polypeptide(L)'
;MNHEADDFAPHDLLSTAFRVLASGPLPIDWLARRLRTELRDARVTRERLIDTVMSTTLLVGMPDGRICRLLDVLDGQTLTHRVEAATTGRTDLWTNVSLLPLLVCAALDPIPLVTGGALTAAEFGHPALVGPPGWMPDVPAGALLALTVERGRVRIEALSDGVGSTPAQEQRVRAILGRHIRDEAWWSDVAEPNREAELNRAVSHGLIEDPELFRTPVSPLIELLHDVLSEHSRAHVFDDAAAWDAGDVVSFVVAGMPESLYAEFNRRATRYGMSLDRFVIATLGHCAWRTPFAEDLGPWESWEVPQTQPSAPAILRAVQSMSDPEDAPDPEDPNAVEGAESR
;
A
#
# COMPACT_ATOMS: atom_id res chain seq x y z
N MET A 1 36.12 21.06 -28.52
CA MET A 1 34.83 21.75 -28.43
C MET A 1 34.28 21.39 -27.07
N ASN A 2 34.33 22.34 -26.14
CA ASN A 2 34.19 22.12 -24.70
C ASN A 2 32.78 21.64 -24.34
N HIS A 3 32.67 20.45 -23.77
CA HIS A 3 31.51 19.99 -23.00
C HIS A 3 31.68 20.41 -21.52
N GLU A 4 31.81 21.72 -21.29
CA GLU A 4 31.77 22.31 -19.95
C GLU A 4 30.74 23.43 -19.99
N ALA A 5 29.51 23.13 -19.56
CA ALA A 5 28.55 24.05 -18.94
C ALA A 5 27.15 23.42 -18.93
N ASP A 6 26.87 22.49 -18.01
CA ASP A 6 25.48 22.25 -17.60
C ASP A 6 25.36 22.00 -16.10
N ASP A 7 26.08 22.82 -15.32
CA ASP A 7 25.93 22.88 -13.87
C ASP A 7 24.72 23.80 -13.53
N PHE A 8 23.56 23.44 -14.08
CA PHE A 8 22.28 23.92 -13.56
C PHE A 8 21.83 22.86 -12.56
N ALA A 9 21.77 23.18 -11.27
CA ALA A 9 21.17 22.27 -10.31
C ALA A 9 19.65 22.30 -10.52
N PRO A 10 19.01 21.26 -11.11
CA PRO A 10 17.55 21.21 -11.25
C PRO A 10 16.83 21.36 -9.90
N HIS A 11 17.54 21.06 -8.81
CA HIS A 11 17.10 21.26 -7.44
C HIS A 11 16.79 22.73 -7.10
N ASP A 12 17.59 23.70 -7.56
CA ASP A 12 17.37 25.13 -7.25
C ASP A 12 16.12 25.68 -7.94
N LEU A 13 15.85 25.21 -9.16
CA LEU A 13 14.65 25.56 -9.90
C LEU A 13 13.39 25.04 -9.20
N LEU A 14 13.39 23.76 -8.85
CA LEU A 14 12.26 23.11 -8.20
C LEU A 14 11.97 23.75 -6.84
N SER A 15 12.99 23.90 -5.98
CA SER A 15 12.84 24.51 -4.65
C SER A 15 12.35 25.97 -4.73
N THR A 16 12.84 26.74 -5.71
CA THR A 16 12.37 28.12 -5.92
C THR A 16 10.95 28.16 -6.47
N ALA A 17 10.60 27.29 -7.43
CA ALA A 17 9.25 27.16 -7.95
C ALA A 17 8.24 26.84 -6.83
N PHE A 18 8.60 25.91 -5.94
CA PHE A 18 7.80 25.56 -4.77
C PHE A 18 7.51 26.75 -3.86
N ARG A 19 8.55 27.52 -3.54
CA ARG A 19 8.40 28.73 -2.70
C ARG A 19 7.50 29.77 -3.38
N VAL A 20 7.69 30.02 -4.67
CA VAL A 20 6.89 31.00 -5.42
C VAL A 20 5.42 30.56 -5.53
N LEU A 21 5.17 29.26 -5.67
CA LEU A 21 3.83 28.67 -5.75
C LEU A 21 3.13 28.53 -4.39
N ALA A 22 3.77 28.89 -3.27
CA ALA A 22 3.17 28.82 -1.94
C ALA A 22 1.90 29.67 -1.78
N SER A 23 1.72 30.69 -2.64
CA SER A 23 0.50 31.52 -2.70
C SER A 23 -0.60 30.96 -3.60
N GLY A 24 -0.38 29.81 -4.25
CA GLY A 24 -1.34 29.13 -5.10
C GLY A 24 -0.93 29.05 -6.59
N PRO A 25 -1.85 28.55 -7.46
CA PRO A 25 -1.56 28.28 -8.85
C PRO A 25 -1.22 29.54 -9.68
N LEU A 26 -0.19 29.47 -10.52
CA LEU A 26 0.29 30.59 -11.32
C LEU A 26 0.42 30.25 -12.81
N PRO A 27 0.15 31.19 -13.74
CA PRO A 27 0.38 30.98 -15.17
C PRO A 27 1.85 30.68 -15.48
N ILE A 28 2.11 29.70 -16.35
CA ILE A 28 3.47 29.22 -16.63
C ILE A 28 4.42 30.33 -17.12
N ASP A 29 3.96 31.23 -17.98
CA ASP A 29 4.78 32.32 -18.52
C ASP A 29 5.15 33.35 -17.45
N TRP A 30 4.25 33.56 -16.49
CA TRP A 30 4.53 34.43 -15.36
C TRP A 30 5.55 33.77 -14.43
N LEU A 31 5.35 32.49 -14.12
CA LEU A 31 6.24 31.72 -13.24
C LEU A 31 7.65 31.66 -13.83
N ALA A 32 7.81 31.34 -15.12
CA ALA A 32 9.11 31.32 -15.78
C ALA A 32 9.85 32.67 -15.70
N ARG A 33 9.15 33.80 -15.93
CA ARG A 33 9.73 35.14 -15.78
C ARG A 33 10.13 35.45 -14.34
N ARG A 34 9.30 35.05 -13.37
CA ARG A 34 9.58 35.26 -11.95
C ARG A 34 10.79 34.45 -11.51
N LEU A 35 10.85 33.17 -11.84
CA LEU A 35 11.95 32.26 -11.50
C LEU A 35 13.27 32.69 -12.14
N ARG A 36 13.24 33.11 -13.42
CA ARG A 36 14.40 33.72 -14.08
C ARG A 36 14.98 34.90 -13.29
N THR A 37 14.09 35.72 -12.72
CA THR A 37 14.49 36.90 -11.95
C THR A 37 15.02 36.51 -10.57
N GLU A 38 14.36 35.59 -9.86
CA GLU A 38 14.79 35.15 -8.52
C GLU A 38 16.10 34.37 -8.55
N LEU A 39 16.27 33.48 -9.52
CA LEU A 39 17.49 32.67 -9.70
C LEU A 39 18.60 33.43 -10.44
N ARG A 40 18.28 34.56 -11.06
CA ARG A 40 19.18 35.31 -11.96
C ARG A 40 19.75 34.44 -13.09
N ASP A 41 18.98 33.48 -13.57
CA ASP A 41 19.40 32.53 -14.60
C ASP A 41 18.54 32.66 -15.86
N ALA A 42 19.15 33.16 -16.94
CA ALA A 42 18.50 33.35 -18.23
C ALA A 42 18.04 32.04 -18.90
N ARG A 43 18.62 30.89 -18.51
CA ARG A 43 18.25 29.57 -19.02
C ARG A 43 16.89 29.12 -18.52
N VAL A 44 16.32 29.75 -17.49
CA VAL A 44 14.95 29.48 -17.04
C VAL A 44 13.97 29.98 -18.11
N THR A 45 13.52 29.05 -18.96
CA THR A 45 12.53 29.29 -20.02
C THR A 45 11.19 28.63 -19.69
N ARG A 46 10.17 28.92 -20.49
CA ARG A 46 8.87 28.25 -20.41
C ARG A 46 9.03 26.76 -20.66
N GLU A 47 9.80 26.40 -21.67
CA GLU A 47 10.05 25.02 -22.10
C GLU A 47 10.75 24.24 -20.98
N ARG A 48 11.82 24.77 -20.39
CA ARG A 48 12.48 24.11 -19.26
C ARG A 48 11.56 23.93 -18.06
N LEU A 49 10.65 24.87 -17.81
CA LEU A 49 9.67 24.74 -16.74
C LEU A 49 8.63 23.67 -17.07
N ILE A 50 8.21 23.52 -18.33
CA ILE A 50 7.37 22.39 -18.77
C ILE A 50 8.13 21.08 -18.53
N ASP A 51 9.39 20.98 -18.98
CA ASP A 51 10.21 19.78 -18.78
C ASP A 51 10.37 19.45 -17.30
N THR A 52 10.51 20.47 -16.45
CA THR A 52 10.58 20.31 -14.99
C THR A 52 9.26 19.78 -14.43
N VAL A 53 8.12 20.33 -14.85
CA VAL A 53 6.78 19.84 -14.45
C VAL A 53 6.57 18.40 -14.90
N MET A 54 6.97 18.04 -16.12
CA MET A 54 6.82 16.68 -16.64
C MET A 54 7.74 15.67 -15.95
N SER A 55 8.94 16.10 -15.53
CA SER A 55 9.94 15.22 -14.88
C SER A 55 9.76 15.07 -13.37
N THR A 56 8.92 15.91 -12.74
CA THR A 56 8.65 15.85 -11.31
C THR A 56 7.22 15.40 -11.02
N THR A 57 6.98 14.85 -9.83
CA THR A 57 5.63 14.48 -9.35
C THR A 57 5.08 15.52 -8.36
N LEU A 58 5.83 16.58 -8.13
CA LEU A 58 5.62 17.58 -7.10
C LEU A 58 4.95 18.86 -7.63
N LEU A 59 5.14 19.15 -8.92
CA LEU A 59 4.50 20.24 -9.63
C LEU A 59 3.47 19.66 -10.59
N VAL A 60 2.32 20.31 -10.70
CA VAL A 60 1.21 19.84 -11.50
C VAL A 60 0.80 20.92 -12.49
N GLY A 61 0.73 20.54 -13.78
CA GLY A 61 0.19 21.40 -14.84
C GLY A 61 -1.33 21.33 -14.88
N MET A 62 -1.99 22.48 -14.87
CA MET A 62 -3.44 22.61 -14.95
C MET A 62 -3.89 22.78 -16.40
N PRO A 63 -5.12 22.34 -16.77
CA PRO A 63 -5.64 22.47 -18.14
C PRO A 63 -5.75 23.92 -18.64
N ASP A 64 -5.82 24.89 -17.73
CA ASP A 64 -5.88 26.32 -18.03
C ASP A 64 -4.49 26.97 -18.21
N GLY A 65 -3.42 26.18 -18.21
CA GLY A 65 -2.04 26.64 -18.40
C GLY A 65 -1.38 27.20 -17.14
N ARG A 66 -2.01 27.04 -15.97
CA ARG A 66 -1.37 27.31 -14.67
C ARG A 66 -0.55 26.11 -14.20
N ILE A 67 0.40 26.36 -13.30
CA ILE A 67 1.13 25.35 -12.54
C ILE A 67 0.81 25.55 -11.06
N CYS A 68 0.64 24.46 -10.33
CA CYS A 68 0.51 24.45 -8.88
C CYS A 68 1.38 23.36 -8.25
N ARG A 69 1.43 23.32 -6.91
CA ARG A 69 2.07 22.22 -6.19
C ARG A 69 1.08 21.08 -6.06
N LEU A 70 1.59 19.84 -5.99
CA LEU A 70 0.78 18.66 -5.66
C LEU A 70 -0.04 18.87 -4.39
N LEU A 71 0.55 19.48 -3.35
CA LEU A 71 -0.15 19.76 -2.09
C LEU A 71 -1.37 20.68 -2.28
N ASP A 72 -1.35 21.60 -3.26
CA ASP A 72 -2.50 22.46 -3.57
C ASP A 72 -3.61 21.68 -4.29
N VAL A 73 -3.25 20.66 -5.07
CA VAL A 73 -4.22 19.75 -5.73
C VAL A 73 -4.87 18.80 -4.72
N LEU A 74 -4.10 18.39 -3.71
CA LEU A 74 -4.60 17.56 -2.60
C LEU A 74 -5.50 18.34 -1.63
N ASP A 75 -5.62 19.67 -1.74
CA ASP A 75 -6.42 20.45 -0.81
C ASP A 75 -7.90 20.01 -0.79
N GLY A 76 -8.40 19.69 0.40
CA GLY A 76 -9.73 19.13 0.63
C GLY A 76 -9.84 17.61 0.39
N GLN A 77 -8.76 16.93 0.00
CA GLN A 77 -8.75 15.49 -0.24
C GLN A 77 -8.36 14.71 1.02
N THR A 78 -8.90 13.49 1.15
CA THR A 78 -8.60 12.56 2.25
C THR A 78 -7.98 11.29 1.72
N LEU A 79 -6.71 11.07 2.04
CA LEU A 79 -6.03 9.79 1.80
C LEU A 79 -6.20 8.89 3.02
N THR A 80 -6.48 7.61 2.78
CA THR A 80 -6.66 6.64 3.86
C THR A 80 -5.50 5.65 3.91
N HIS A 81 -5.20 5.19 5.11
CA HIS A 81 -4.11 4.26 5.34
C HIS A 81 -4.47 3.24 6.41
N ARG A 82 -4.16 1.98 6.14
CA ARG A 82 -4.31 0.89 7.09
C ARG A 82 -3.04 0.72 7.89
N VAL A 83 -3.17 0.91 9.19
CA VAL A 83 -2.07 0.84 10.14
C VAL A 83 -1.60 -0.61 10.30
N GLU A 84 -0.32 -0.88 10.08
CA GLU A 84 0.25 -2.23 10.21
C GLU A 84 0.57 -2.62 11.66
N ALA A 85 0.90 -1.64 12.50
CA ALA A 85 1.25 -1.82 13.91
C ALA A 85 0.61 -0.73 14.76
N ALA A 86 0.15 -1.06 15.98
CA ALA A 86 -0.53 -0.10 16.85
C ALA A 86 0.24 1.22 17.02
N THR A 87 -0.47 2.35 16.99
CA THR A 87 0.14 3.70 16.97
C THR A 87 0.40 4.29 18.35
N THR A 88 0.04 3.57 19.43
CA THR A 88 0.14 4.05 20.81
C THR A 88 1.55 4.52 21.15
N GLY A 89 1.68 5.81 21.45
CA GLY A 89 2.95 6.44 21.85
C GLY A 89 3.99 6.57 20.72
N ARG A 90 3.61 6.31 19.46
CA ARG A 90 4.51 6.45 18.32
C ARG A 90 4.60 7.89 17.82
N THR A 91 5.76 8.21 17.24
CA THR A 91 5.99 9.46 16.51
C THR A 91 6.12 9.26 15.01
N ASP A 92 6.17 8.01 14.56
CA ASP A 92 6.29 7.60 13.17
C ASP A 92 5.06 6.78 12.73
N LEU A 93 4.58 7.06 11.53
CA LEU A 93 3.59 6.29 10.81
C LEU A 93 4.28 5.61 9.64
N TRP A 94 4.32 4.27 9.66
CA TRP A 94 4.83 3.49 8.53
C TRP A 94 3.89 3.69 7.36
N THR A 95 4.45 3.93 6.17
CA THR A 95 3.66 4.27 5.00
C THR A 95 3.90 3.27 3.89
N ASN A 96 2.98 3.28 2.93
CA ASN A 96 3.08 2.58 1.67
C ASN A 96 2.51 3.48 0.57
N VAL A 97 2.29 2.92 -0.61
CA VAL A 97 1.77 3.64 -1.78
C VAL A 97 0.46 4.41 -1.52
N SER A 98 -0.31 4.04 -0.49
CA SER A 98 -1.55 4.75 -0.10
C SER A 98 -1.32 6.19 0.34
N LEU A 99 -0.15 6.49 0.90
CA LEU A 99 0.21 7.84 1.37
C LEU A 99 1.33 8.47 0.54
N LEU A 100 1.65 7.88 -0.62
CA LEU A 100 2.73 8.34 -1.47
C LEU A 100 2.64 9.84 -1.83
N PRO A 101 1.46 10.42 -2.18
CA PRO A 101 1.38 11.85 -2.49
C PRO A 101 1.85 12.73 -1.32
N LEU A 102 1.50 12.37 -0.08
CA LEU A 102 1.94 13.09 1.12
C LEU A 102 3.41 12.83 1.45
N LEU A 103 3.88 11.59 1.26
CA LEU A 103 5.28 11.22 1.48
C LEU A 103 6.21 12.03 0.58
N VAL A 104 5.88 12.13 -0.71
CA VAL A 104 6.66 12.89 -1.69
C VAL A 104 6.67 14.38 -1.36
N CYS A 105 5.52 14.94 -0.93
CA CYS A 105 5.46 16.34 -0.47
C CYS A 105 6.32 16.57 0.78
N ALA A 106 6.22 15.69 1.78
CA ALA A 106 6.94 15.78 3.06
C ALA A 106 8.44 15.51 2.94
N ALA A 107 8.89 14.87 1.86
CA ALA A 107 10.30 14.69 1.54
C ALA A 107 10.96 15.98 1.04
N LEU A 108 10.18 16.89 0.44
CA LEU A 108 10.69 18.18 -0.02
C LEU A 108 10.63 19.25 1.09
N ASP A 109 9.47 19.40 1.74
CA ASP A 109 9.23 20.44 2.73
C ASP A 109 8.29 19.91 3.84
N PRO A 110 8.55 20.18 5.13
CA PRO A 110 7.68 19.71 6.19
C PRO A 110 6.24 20.20 6.03
N ILE A 111 5.27 19.27 6.08
CA ILE A 111 3.85 19.61 5.90
C ILE A 111 3.24 19.98 7.25
N PRO A 112 2.71 21.20 7.44
CA PRO A 112 2.16 21.60 8.73
C PRO A 112 0.97 20.73 9.15
N LEU A 113 0.86 20.46 10.45
CA LEU A 113 -0.28 19.75 11.03
C LEU A 113 -1.34 20.72 11.53
N VAL A 114 -2.61 20.31 11.47
CA VAL A 114 -3.72 21.07 12.06
C VAL A 114 -3.59 21.14 13.59
N THR A 115 -3.07 20.07 14.22
CA THR A 115 -2.84 19.97 15.67
C THR A 115 -1.57 20.69 16.15
N GLY A 116 -0.76 21.22 15.23
CA GLY A 116 0.50 21.89 15.52
C GLY A 116 1.73 21.04 15.21
N GLY A 117 2.85 21.71 14.92
CA GLY A 117 4.06 21.09 14.37
C GLY A 117 3.92 20.73 12.89
N ALA A 118 4.74 19.80 12.41
CA ALA A 118 4.79 19.42 11.00
C ALA A 118 5.14 17.94 10.81
N LEU A 119 4.74 17.39 9.66
CA LEU A 119 5.10 16.08 9.15
C LEU A 119 6.36 16.17 8.29
N THR A 120 7.28 15.25 8.49
CA THR A 120 8.45 15.06 7.65
C THR A 120 8.50 13.62 7.13
N ALA A 121 9.03 13.41 5.93
CA ALA A 121 9.34 12.07 5.47
C ALA A 121 10.61 11.55 6.16
N ALA A 122 10.65 10.26 6.45
CA ALA A 122 11.82 9.54 6.95
C ALA A 122 11.85 8.11 6.37
N GLU A 123 13.00 7.46 6.44
CA GLU A 123 13.18 6.09 5.99
C GLU A 123 13.89 5.28 7.07
N PHE A 124 13.23 4.21 7.54
CA PHE A 124 13.74 3.30 8.58
C PHE A 124 13.81 1.85 8.07
N GLY A 125 14.25 1.67 6.82
CA GLY A 125 14.08 0.42 6.06
C GLY A 125 12.70 0.26 5.43
N HIS A 126 11.82 1.23 5.68
CA HIS A 126 10.53 1.44 5.03
C HIS A 126 10.24 2.96 5.05
N PRO A 127 9.45 3.48 4.10
CA PRO A 127 9.05 4.88 4.11
C PRO A 127 8.11 5.18 5.28
N ALA A 128 8.31 6.31 5.94
CA ALA A 128 7.51 6.73 7.09
C ALA A 128 7.24 8.25 7.08
N LEU A 129 6.12 8.63 7.67
CA LEU A 129 5.83 10.01 8.05
C LEU A 129 6.10 10.17 9.54
N VAL A 130 6.84 11.22 9.91
CA VAL A 130 7.23 11.51 11.29
C VAL A 130 6.64 12.85 11.71
N GLY A 131 6.05 12.90 12.89
CA GLY A 131 5.46 14.11 13.47
C GLY A 131 5.83 14.30 14.94
N PRO A 132 5.44 15.45 15.55
CA PRO A 132 5.69 15.75 16.95
C PRO A 132 4.86 14.83 17.88
N PRO A 133 5.27 14.56 19.13
CA PRO A 133 4.51 13.71 20.04
C PRO A 133 3.01 14.07 20.11
N GLY A 134 2.13 13.08 19.97
CA GLY A 134 0.67 13.25 20.00
C GLY A 134 0.03 13.72 18.69
N TRP A 135 0.78 13.77 17.58
CA TRP A 135 0.25 14.19 16.28
C TRP A 135 -0.76 13.23 15.64
N MET A 136 -0.70 11.95 16.01
CA MET A 136 -1.50 10.87 15.44
C MET A 136 -2.36 10.23 16.56
N PRO A 137 -3.62 9.86 16.28
CA PRO A 137 -4.45 9.17 17.26
C PRO A 137 -3.94 7.76 17.55
N ASP A 138 -4.20 7.29 18.77
CA ASP A 138 -3.89 5.92 19.19
C ASP A 138 -4.94 4.95 18.62
N VAL A 139 -4.50 4.08 17.71
CA VAL A 139 -5.34 3.07 17.05
C VAL A 139 -4.62 1.70 17.04
N PRO A 140 -5.36 0.59 17.11
CA PRO A 140 -4.78 -0.74 17.03
C PRO A 140 -4.29 -1.06 15.60
N ALA A 141 -3.46 -2.09 15.48
CA ALA A 141 -3.09 -2.63 14.17
C ALA A 141 -4.35 -3.07 13.38
N GLY A 142 -4.35 -2.79 12.08
CA GLY A 142 -5.46 -3.04 11.16
C GLY A 142 -6.48 -1.92 11.05
N ALA A 143 -6.47 -0.96 11.98
CA ALA A 143 -7.35 0.21 11.94
C ALA A 143 -7.00 1.16 10.79
N LEU A 144 -7.95 2.01 10.41
CA LEU A 144 -7.80 3.00 9.36
C LEU A 144 -7.55 4.39 9.93
N LEU A 145 -6.61 5.10 9.31
CA LEU A 145 -6.40 6.54 9.49
C LEU A 145 -6.83 7.28 8.23
N ALA A 146 -7.51 8.40 8.41
CA ALA A 146 -7.76 9.42 7.39
C ALA A 146 -6.74 10.55 7.56
N LEU A 147 -6.04 10.89 6.48
CA LEU A 147 -5.16 12.04 6.39
C LEU A 147 -5.79 13.03 5.39
N THR A 148 -6.45 14.06 5.93
CA THR A 148 -7.12 15.09 5.14
C THR A 148 -6.22 16.31 5.01
N VAL A 149 -6.01 16.78 3.78
CA VAL A 149 -5.31 18.05 3.52
C VAL A 149 -6.32 19.19 3.57
N GLU A 150 -6.07 20.20 4.38
CA GLU A 150 -6.91 21.37 4.57
C GLU A 150 -6.06 22.64 4.63
N ARG A 151 -6.20 23.50 3.62
CA ARG A 151 -5.43 24.74 3.41
C ARG A 151 -3.93 24.49 3.52
N GLY A 152 -3.45 23.41 2.89
CA GLY A 152 -2.05 23.00 2.91
C GLY A 152 -1.56 22.44 4.26
N ARG A 153 -2.47 22.11 5.19
CA ARG A 153 -2.16 21.44 6.46
C ARG A 153 -2.76 20.04 6.48
N VAL A 154 -2.21 19.12 7.27
CA VAL A 154 -2.76 17.77 7.40
C VAL A 154 -3.49 17.61 8.72
N ARG A 155 -4.73 17.15 8.65
CA ARG A 155 -5.53 16.66 9.78
C ARG A 155 -5.58 15.14 9.73
N ILE A 156 -5.48 14.49 10.89
CA ILE A 156 -5.40 13.04 10.99
C ILE A 156 -6.44 12.55 11.98
N GLU A 157 -7.26 11.61 11.54
CA GLU A 157 -8.32 11.04 12.36
C GLU A 157 -8.41 9.53 12.18
N ALA A 158 -8.82 8.85 13.25
CA ALA A 158 -9.18 7.44 13.18
C ALA A 158 -10.53 7.30 12.46
N LEU A 159 -10.57 6.45 11.44
CA LEU A 159 -11.82 6.09 10.79
C LEU A 159 -12.45 4.90 11.50
N SER A 160 -13.75 5.00 11.76
CA SER A 160 -14.55 3.89 12.28
C SER A 160 -14.92 2.93 11.15
N ASP A 161 -15.01 1.63 11.44
CA ASP A 161 -15.45 0.63 10.48
C ASP A 161 -16.84 1.00 9.92
N GLY A 162 -16.95 1.09 8.60
CA GLY A 162 -18.18 1.46 7.89
C GLY A 162 -18.35 2.95 7.61
N VAL A 163 -17.46 3.83 8.11
CA VAL A 163 -17.38 5.22 7.66
C VAL A 163 -16.49 5.28 6.42
N GLY A 164 -17.10 5.40 5.24
CA GLY A 164 -16.34 5.44 4.00
C GLY A 164 -17.20 5.49 2.74
N SER A 165 -16.50 5.53 1.61
CA SER A 165 -17.06 5.56 0.26
C SER A 165 -17.95 4.35 -0.05
N THR A 166 -18.90 4.55 -0.97
CA THR A 166 -19.68 3.45 -1.53
C THR A 166 -18.86 2.61 -2.52
N PRO A 167 -19.22 1.35 -2.79
CA PRO A 167 -18.54 0.55 -3.83
C PRO A 167 -18.52 1.21 -5.21
N ALA A 168 -19.56 1.98 -5.54
CA ALA A 168 -19.62 2.72 -6.80
C ALA A 168 -18.58 3.86 -6.85
N GLN A 169 -18.36 4.54 -5.72
CA GLN A 169 -17.32 5.57 -5.61
C GLN A 169 -15.93 4.95 -5.70
N GLU A 170 -15.68 3.84 -5.01
CA GLU A 170 -14.40 3.12 -5.11
C GLU A 170 -14.12 2.63 -6.54
N GLN A 171 -15.14 2.11 -7.23
CA GLN A 171 -15.02 1.70 -8.62
C GLN A 171 -14.72 2.89 -9.53
N ARG A 172 -15.32 4.06 -9.28
CA ARG A 172 -15.03 5.30 -10.02
C ARG A 172 -13.58 5.73 -9.83
N VAL A 173 -13.08 5.70 -8.60
CA VAL A 173 -11.68 6.01 -8.27
C VAL A 173 -10.74 5.06 -9.01
N ARG A 174 -11.00 3.75 -8.91
CA ARG A 174 -10.22 2.72 -9.61
C ARG A 174 -10.20 2.94 -11.13
N ALA A 175 -11.34 3.28 -11.73
CA ALA A 175 -11.45 3.51 -13.16
C ALA A 175 -10.64 4.74 -13.62
N ILE A 176 -10.73 5.85 -12.88
CA ILE A 176 -10.02 7.09 -13.21
C ILE A 176 -8.51 6.89 -13.07
N LEU A 177 -8.05 6.42 -11.90
CA LEU A 177 -6.62 6.23 -11.66
C LEU A 177 -6.04 5.12 -12.53
N GLY A 178 -6.75 4.01 -12.71
CA GLY A 178 -6.29 2.91 -13.54
C GLY A 178 -6.23 3.25 -15.04
N ARG A 179 -7.00 4.23 -15.52
CA ARG A 179 -6.79 4.79 -16.86
C ARG A 179 -5.48 5.58 -16.92
N HIS A 180 -5.28 6.54 -16.01
CA HIS A 180 -4.09 7.39 -16.00
C HIS A 180 -2.79 6.60 -15.80
N ILE A 181 -2.78 5.57 -14.94
CA ILE A 181 -1.61 4.68 -14.76
C ILE A 181 -1.26 3.97 -16.07
N ARG A 182 -2.26 3.42 -16.77
CA ARG A 182 -1.99 2.72 -18.03
C ARG A 182 -1.54 3.68 -19.13
N ASP A 183 -2.17 4.86 -19.21
CA ASP A 183 -1.81 5.90 -20.18
C ASP A 183 -0.35 6.34 -19.99
N GLU A 184 0.10 6.61 -18.75
CA GLU A 184 1.52 6.93 -18.46
C GLU A 184 2.47 5.80 -18.87
N ALA A 185 2.11 4.55 -18.59
CA ALA A 185 2.94 3.40 -18.94
C ALA A 185 3.11 3.23 -20.46
N TRP A 186 2.08 3.52 -21.27
CA TRP A 186 2.17 3.46 -22.73
C TRP A 186 3.17 4.46 -23.33
N TRP A 187 3.49 5.54 -22.61
CA TRP A 187 4.42 6.58 -23.05
C TRP A 187 5.80 6.49 -22.39
N SER A 188 6.00 5.53 -21.48
CA SER A 188 7.27 5.28 -20.81
C SER A 188 8.19 4.43 -21.72
N ASP A 189 9.14 5.07 -22.40
CA ASP A 189 10.26 4.41 -23.10
C ASP A 189 11.32 3.81 -22.12
N VAL A 190 11.03 3.79 -20.81
CA VAL A 190 11.97 3.37 -19.77
C VAL A 190 11.82 1.87 -19.50
N ALA A 191 12.94 1.14 -19.54
CA ALA A 191 13.00 -0.32 -19.35
C ALA A 191 12.46 -0.81 -17.98
N GLU A 192 12.40 0.08 -16.98
CA GLU A 192 11.75 -0.17 -15.69
C GLU A 192 10.89 1.05 -15.30
N PRO A 193 9.55 0.96 -15.31
CA PRO A 193 8.71 2.08 -14.90
C PRO A 193 8.84 2.36 -13.41
N ASN A 194 9.04 3.64 -13.08
CA ASN A 194 8.98 4.12 -11.71
C ASN A 194 7.51 4.22 -11.28
N ARG A 195 6.98 3.11 -10.78
CA ARG A 195 5.56 2.92 -10.42
C ARG A 195 5.05 3.94 -9.40
N GLU A 196 5.92 4.36 -8.48
CA GLU A 196 5.57 5.39 -7.50
C GLU A 196 5.34 6.73 -8.19
N ALA A 197 6.23 7.10 -9.11
CA ALA A 197 6.07 8.33 -9.86
C ALA A 197 4.81 8.32 -10.74
N GLU A 198 4.53 7.21 -11.41
CA GLU A 198 3.32 7.01 -12.23
C GLU A 198 2.04 7.10 -11.40
N LEU A 199 2.00 6.43 -10.25
CA LEU A 199 0.85 6.51 -9.34
C LEU A 199 0.63 7.95 -8.87
N ASN A 200 1.70 8.66 -8.50
CA ASN A 200 1.57 10.04 -8.02
C ASN A 200 1.09 11.00 -9.13
N ARG A 201 1.56 10.80 -10.38
CA ARG A 201 1.02 11.52 -11.55
C ARG A 201 -0.45 11.17 -11.81
N ALA A 202 -0.81 9.89 -11.76
CA ALA A 202 -2.18 9.43 -11.96
C ALA A 202 -3.14 10.02 -10.91
N VAL A 203 -2.71 10.11 -9.65
CA VAL A 203 -3.45 10.81 -8.59
C VAL A 203 -3.63 12.29 -8.92
N SER A 204 -2.55 12.95 -9.34
CA SER A 204 -2.57 14.38 -9.71
C SER A 204 -3.53 14.67 -10.86
N HIS A 205 -3.42 13.90 -11.96
CA HIS A 205 -4.30 14.02 -13.12
C HIS A 205 -5.74 13.61 -12.80
N GLY A 206 -5.93 12.55 -12.01
CA GLY A 206 -7.24 12.12 -11.56
C GLY A 206 -7.96 13.20 -10.74
N LEU A 207 -7.25 13.94 -9.91
CA LEU A 207 -7.80 15.05 -9.12
C LEU A 207 -8.08 16.31 -9.95
N ILE A 208 -7.30 16.55 -11.00
CA ILE A 208 -7.62 17.62 -11.97
C ILE A 208 -8.90 17.28 -12.72
N GLU A 209 -9.06 16.02 -13.13
CA GLU A 209 -10.24 15.55 -13.85
C GLU A 209 -11.48 15.51 -12.95
N ASP A 210 -11.32 15.05 -11.71
CA ASP A 210 -12.38 14.92 -10.72
C ASP A 210 -11.92 15.46 -9.35
N PRO A 211 -12.15 16.75 -9.06
CA PRO A 211 -11.76 17.36 -7.78
C PRO A 211 -12.47 16.78 -6.55
N GLU A 212 -13.46 15.90 -6.74
CA GLU A 212 -14.19 15.22 -5.66
C GLU A 212 -13.65 13.80 -5.38
N LEU A 213 -12.60 13.36 -6.08
CA LEU A 213 -12.16 11.96 -6.14
C LEU A 213 -11.96 11.34 -4.75
N PHE A 214 -11.35 12.08 -3.82
CA PHE A 214 -11.05 11.64 -2.46
C PHE A 214 -11.64 12.56 -1.38
N ARG A 215 -12.63 13.40 -1.71
CA ARG A 215 -13.26 14.27 -0.69
C ARG A 215 -13.93 13.46 0.42
N THR A 216 -14.59 12.38 0.05
CA THR A 216 -15.04 11.36 1.01
C THR A 216 -13.95 10.29 1.13
N PRO A 217 -13.59 9.86 2.35
CA PRO A 217 -12.60 8.80 2.54
C PRO A 217 -12.95 7.53 1.75
N VAL A 218 -11.99 7.03 0.99
CA VAL A 218 -12.09 5.76 0.25
C VAL A 218 -11.23 4.69 0.91
N SER A 219 -11.30 3.42 0.50
CA SER A 219 -10.31 2.42 0.96
C SER A 219 -8.88 2.84 0.57
N PRO A 220 -7.84 2.41 1.31
CA PRO A 220 -6.44 2.76 1.00
C PRO A 220 -6.08 2.47 -0.47
N LEU A 221 -5.27 3.32 -1.11
CA LEU A 221 -4.98 3.16 -2.54
C LEU A 221 -4.32 1.82 -2.87
N ILE A 222 -3.50 1.29 -1.95
CA ILE A 222 -2.89 -0.05 -2.11
C ILE A 222 -3.94 -1.16 -2.21
N GLU A 223 -5.07 -1.00 -1.52
CA GLU A 223 -6.20 -1.94 -1.54
C GLU A 223 -7.08 -1.70 -2.79
N LEU A 224 -7.39 -0.44 -3.09
CA LEU A 224 -8.23 -0.08 -4.25
C LEU A 224 -7.62 -0.46 -5.59
N LEU A 225 -6.31 -0.24 -5.72
CA LEU A 225 -5.55 -0.42 -6.95
C LEU A 225 -4.77 -1.73 -6.98
N HIS A 226 -5.01 -2.64 -6.03
CA HIS A 226 -4.28 -3.91 -5.95
C HIS A 226 -4.25 -4.64 -7.30
N ASP A 227 -5.42 -4.82 -7.94
CA ASP A 227 -5.52 -5.50 -9.23
C ASP A 227 -4.84 -4.71 -10.35
N VAL A 228 -5.02 -3.39 -10.40
CA VAL A 228 -4.44 -2.51 -11.42
C VAL A 228 -2.90 -2.53 -11.36
N LEU A 229 -2.34 -2.39 -10.16
CA LEU A 229 -0.90 -2.42 -9.92
C LEU A 229 -0.32 -3.83 -10.12
N SER A 230 -1.11 -4.87 -9.85
CA SER A 230 -0.72 -6.27 -10.07
C SER A 230 -0.80 -6.70 -11.53
N GLU A 231 -1.82 -6.28 -12.28
CA GLU A 231 -1.94 -6.48 -13.73
C GLU A 231 -0.79 -5.79 -14.46
N HIS A 232 -0.43 -4.58 -14.04
CA HIS A 232 0.73 -3.87 -14.56
C HIS A 232 2.04 -4.63 -14.25
N SER A 233 2.15 -5.22 -13.05
CA SER A 233 3.29 -6.08 -12.69
C SER A 233 3.38 -7.34 -13.57
N ARG A 234 2.26 -7.86 -14.07
CA ARG A 234 2.21 -9.03 -14.95
C ARG A 234 2.49 -8.69 -16.41
N ALA A 235 2.17 -7.49 -16.88
CA ALA A 235 2.55 -7.03 -18.21
C ALA A 235 4.08 -7.04 -18.36
N HIS A 236 4.83 -6.60 -17.33
CA HIS A 236 6.28 -6.74 -17.29
C HIS A 236 6.77 -8.18 -17.37
N VAL A 237 6.07 -9.17 -16.80
CA VAL A 237 6.47 -10.59 -16.91
C VAL A 237 6.45 -11.09 -18.36
N PHE A 238 5.62 -10.49 -19.22
CA PHE A 238 5.63 -10.78 -20.66
C PHE A 238 6.72 -10.00 -21.43
N ASP A 239 7.12 -8.83 -20.94
CA ASP A 239 8.15 -7.97 -21.57
C ASP A 239 9.57 -8.18 -21.01
N ASP A 240 9.71 -8.88 -19.87
CA ASP A 240 10.98 -9.09 -19.16
C ASP A 240 11.78 -10.24 -19.81
N ALA A 241 12.25 -10.00 -21.03
CA ALA A 241 13.13 -10.90 -21.79
C ALA A 241 14.34 -11.38 -20.97
N ALA A 242 14.78 -10.61 -19.95
CA ALA A 242 15.88 -10.98 -19.06
C ALA A 242 15.51 -12.12 -18.08
N ALA A 243 14.24 -12.23 -17.66
CA ALA A 243 13.76 -13.38 -16.89
C ALA A 243 13.69 -14.66 -17.72
N TRP A 244 13.52 -14.54 -19.04
CA TRP A 244 13.60 -15.66 -19.99
C TRP A 244 15.06 -16.06 -20.29
N ASP A 245 15.99 -15.10 -20.29
CA ASP A 245 17.42 -15.31 -20.59
C ASP A 245 18.26 -15.81 -19.40
N ALA A 246 17.78 -15.69 -18.15
CA ALA A 246 18.53 -16.08 -16.94
C ALA A 246 18.59 -17.60 -16.64
N GLY A 247 18.01 -18.44 -17.50
CA GLY A 247 18.07 -19.91 -17.41
C GLY A 247 16.85 -20.56 -16.73
N ASP A 248 16.44 -21.72 -17.28
CA ASP A 248 15.41 -22.69 -16.86
C ASP A 248 14.29 -22.19 -15.91
N VAL A 249 13.62 -21.09 -16.27
CA VAL A 249 12.37 -20.70 -15.64
C VAL A 249 11.23 -21.55 -16.24
N VAL A 250 10.67 -22.46 -15.44
CA VAL A 250 9.49 -23.23 -15.83
C VAL A 250 8.23 -22.46 -15.43
N SER A 251 7.57 -21.86 -16.40
CA SER A 251 6.22 -21.32 -16.22
C SER A 251 5.18 -22.44 -16.31
N PHE A 252 4.15 -22.39 -15.47
CA PHE A 252 3.00 -23.30 -15.55
C PHE A 252 1.69 -22.53 -15.45
N VAL A 253 0.63 -23.08 -16.04
CA VAL A 253 -0.72 -22.54 -15.97
C VAL A 253 -1.58 -23.49 -15.16
N VAL A 254 -2.31 -22.97 -14.18
CA VAL A 254 -3.32 -23.74 -13.44
C VAL A 254 -4.68 -23.48 -14.07
N ALA A 255 -5.13 -24.40 -14.93
CA ALA A 255 -6.46 -24.34 -15.52
C ALA A 255 -7.49 -25.06 -14.64
N GLY A 256 -8.75 -24.59 -14.65
CA GLY A 256 -9.86 -25.27 -13.97
C GLY A 256 -9.91 -25.10 -12.45
N MET A 257 -9.29 -24.07 -11.90
CA MET A 257 -9.38 -23.77 -10.47
C MET A 257 -10.83 -23.42 -10.08
N PRO A 258 -11.42 -24.09 -9.06
CA PRO A 258 -12.74 -23.71 -8.56
C PRO A 258 -12.75 -22.26 -8.06
N GLU A 259 -13.80 -21.52 -8.39
CA GLU A 259 -13.92 -20.08 -8.07
C GLU A 259 -13.79 -19.80 -6.56
N SER A 260 -14.34 -20.69 -5.72
CA SER A 260 -14.21 -20.60 -4.25
C SER A 260 -12.77 -20.74 -3.76
N LEU A 261 -11.98 -21.61 -4.40
CA LEU A 261 -10.56 -21.80 -4.08
C LEU A 261 -9.74 -20.60 -4.55
N TYR A 262 -10.02 -20.10 -5.75
CA TYR A 262 -9.40 -18.88 -6.27
C TYR A 262 -9.66 -17.69 -5.34
N ALA A 263 -10.91 -17.47 -4.93
CA ALA A 263 -11.27 -16.40 -4.00
C ALA A 263 -10.58 -16.55 -2.64
N GLU A 264 -10.46 -17.76 -2.11
CA GLU A 264 -9.75 -18.03 -0.86
C GLU A 264 -8.25 -17.71 -0.97
N PHE A 265 -7.60 -18.15 -2.06
CA PHE A 265 -6.18 -17.84 -2.30
C PHE A 265 -5.95 -16.36 -2.50
N ASN A 266 -6.83 -15.68 -3.24
CA ASN A 266 -6.72 -14.24 -3.44
C ASN A 266 -6.85 -13.49 -2.12
N ARG A 267 -7.86 -13.82 -1.30
CA ARG A 267 -8.05 -13.22 0.03
C ARG A 267 -6.83 -13.41 0.93
N ARG A 268 -6.20 -14.59 0.91
CA ARG A 268 -4.99 -14.87 1.70
C ARG A 268 -3.78 -14.12 1.14
N ALA A 269 -3.60 -14.08 -0.17
CA ALA A 269 -2.53 -13.32 -0.82
C ALA A 269 -2.61 -11.84 -0.42
N THR A 270 -3.80 -11.23 -0.51
CA THR A 270 -4.04 -9.85 -0.05
C THR A 270 -3.70 -9.68 1.44
N ARG A 271 -4.14 -10.60 2.30
CA ARG A 271 -3.84 -10.55 3.75
C ARG A 271 -2.33 -10.57 4.05
N TYR A 272 -1.53 -11.24 3.22
CA TYR A 272 -0.08 -11.33 3.38
C TYR A 272 0.70 -10.31 2.54
N GLY A 273 0.03 -9.38 1.86
CA GLY A 273 0.70 -8.38 1.02
C GLY A 273 1.43 -9.00 -0.19
N MET A 274 0.98 -10.15 -0.68
CA MET A 274 1.58 -10.85 -1.82
C MET A 274 0.66 -10.83 -3.04
N SER A 275 1.24 -10.93 -4.24
CA SER A 275 0.46 -11.27 -5.43
C SER A 275 -0.04 -12.71 -5.35
N LEU A 276 -1.16 -13.01 -6.00
CA LEU A 276 -1.72 -14.36 -6.03
C LEU A 276 -0.71 -15.39 -6.57
N ASP A 277 0.05 -15.05 -7.60
CA ASP A 277 1.12 -15.89 -8.17
C ASP A 277 2.23 -16.17 -7.15
N ARG A 278 2.74 -15.15 -6.45
CA ARG A 278 3.73 -15.34 -5.37
C ARG A 278 3.17 -16.18 -4.23
N PHE A 279 1.91 -15.96 -3.86
CA PHE A 279 1.26 -16.75 -2.82
C PHE A 279 1.09 -18.21 -3.23
N VAL A 280 0.72 -18.48 -4.49
CA VAL A 280 0.62 -19.82 -5.05
C VAL A 280 1.99 -20.49 -5.12
N ILE A 281 3.03 -19.79 -5.62
CA ILE A 281 4.40 -20.30 -5.66
C ILE A 281 4.92 -20.60 -4.25
N ALA A 282 4.72 -19.70 -3.29
CA ALA A 282 5.13 -19.90 -1.91
C ALA A 282 4.39 -21.08 -1.26
N THR A 283 3.10 -21.23 -1.54
CA THR A 283 2.29 -22.36 -1.06
C THR A 283 2.75 -23.68 -1.67
N LEU A 284 2.99 -23.71 -2.99
CA LEU A 284 3.51 -24.89 -3.69
C LEU A 284 4.92 -25.24 -3.21
N GLY A 285 5.79 -24.26 -3.04
CA GLY A 285 7.13 -24.44 -2.47
C GLY A 285 7.09 -24.96 -1.04
N HIS A 286 6.16 -24.46 -0.21
CA HIS A 286 5.95 -24.97 1.15
C HIS A 286 5.45 -26.42 1.14
N CYS A 287 4.50 -26.76 0.26
CA CYS A 287 4.03 -28.13 0.09
C CYS A 287 5.14 -29.05 -0.41
N ALA A 288 5.91 -28.63 -1.42
CA ALA A 288 7.03 -29.39 -1.96
C ALA A 288 8.14 -29.62 -0.92
N TRP A 289 8.42 -28.62 -0.06
CA TRP A 289 9.41 -28.76 1.00
C TRP A 289 8.98 -29.71 2.13
N ARG A 290 7.68 -29.83 2.39
CA ARG A 290 7.15 -30.65 3.50
C ARG A 290 6.69 -32.03 3.07
N THR A 291 6.63 -32.29 1.78
CA THR A 291 6.24 -33.58 1.23
C THR A 291 7.51 -34.30 0.78
N PRO A 292 7.86 -35.47 1.31
CA PRO A 292 8.95 -36.27 0.72
C PRO A 292 8.60 -36.53 -0.74
N PHE A 293 9.55 -36.29 -1.64
CA PHE A 293 9.28 -36.44 -3.07
C PHE A 293 9.05 -37.92 -3.39
N ALA A 294 8.33 -38.21 -4.48
CA ALA A 294 8.11 -39.56 -4.98
C ALA A 294 9.42 -40.37 -5.11
N GLU A 295 10.52 -39.67 -5.40
CA GLU A 295 11.87 -40.19 -5.54
C GLU A 295 12.48 -40.66 -4.20
N ASP A 296 12.05 -40.06 -3.08
CA ASP A 296 12.47 -40.41 -1.71
C ASP A 296 11.70 -41.61 -1.14
N LEU A 297 10.60 -42.02 -1.80
CA LEU A 297 9.71 -43.09 -1.36
C LEU A 297 10.01 -44.45 -2.03
N GLY A 298 11.06 -44.51 -2.86
CA GLY A 298 11.40 -45.70 -3.65
C GLY A 298 10.54 -45.86 -4.91
N PRO A 299 10.85 -46.85 -5.77
CA PRO A 299 10.12 -47.09 -7.02
C PRO A 299 8.61 -47.17 -6.78
N TRP A 300 7.81 -46.52 -7.62
CA TRP A 300 6.35 -46.42 -7.46
C TRP A 300 5.66 -47.80 -7.43
N GLU A 301 6.31 -48.82 -7.98
CA GLU A 301 5.90 -50.22 -7.92
C GLU A 301 5.92 -50.81 -6.50
N SER A 302 6.61 -50.16 -5.56
CA SER A 302 6.68 -50.53 -4.13
C SER A 302 5.72 -49.74 -3.23
N TRP A 303 4.94 -48.83 -3.81
CA TRP A 303 3.97 -48.05 -3.05
C TRP A 303 2.74 -48.90 -2.76
N GLU A 304 2.72 -49.53 -1.58
CA GLU A 304 1.50 -50.15 -1.07
C GLU A 304 0.50 -49.05 -0.72
N VAL A 305 -0.58 -48.93 -1.49
CA VAL A 305 -1.76 -48.17 -1.06
C VAL A 305 -2.24 -48.83 0.23
N PRO A 306 -2.30 -48.13 1.38
CA PRO A 306 -2.88 -48.70 2.58
C PRO A 306 -4.28 -49.17 2.22
N GLN A 307 -4.51 -50.49 2.25
CA GLN A 307 -5.87 -51.00 2.15
C GLN A 307 -6.57 -50.53 3.41
N THR A 308 -7.28 -49.40 3.31
CA THR A 308 -8.30 -49.02 4.27
C THR A 308 -9.29 -50.18 4.30
N GLN A 309 -9.12 -51.08 5.28
CA GLN A 309 -10.22 -51.94 5.69
C GLN A 309 -11.37 -50.98 6.03
N PRO A 310 -12.56 -51.17 5.45
CA PRO A 310 -13.70 -50.32 5.74
C PRO A 310 -14.05 -50.52 7.22
N SER A 311 -13.53 -49.63 8.06
CA SER A 311 -13.97 -49.50 9.43
C SER A 311 -15.40 -48.99 9.36
N ALA A 312 -16.33 -49.76 9.92
CA ALA A 312 -17.76 -49.49 9.95
C ALA A 312 -18.07 -48.01 10.29
N PRO A 313 -19.18 -47.45 9.78
CA PRO A 313 -19.46 -46.03 9.91
C PRO A 313 -19.52 -45.63 11.38
N ALA A 314 -18.57 -44.80 11.82
CA ALA A 314 -18.66 -44.13 13.09
C ALA A 314 -19.80 -43.12 12.99
N ILE A 315 -20.96 -43.52 13.49
CA ILE A 315 -22.11 -42.66 13.78
C ILE A 315 -21.58 -41.49 14.61
N LEU A 316 -21.64 -40.28 14.06
CA LEU A 316 -21.49 -39.02 14.80
C LEU A 316 -22.50 -39.05 15.96
N ARG A 317 -22.02 -39.32 17.18
CA ARG A 317 -22.83 -39.17 18.38
C ARG A 317 -23.10 -37.67 18.59
N ALA A 318 -24.38 -37.34 18.65
CA ALA A 318 -24.86 -36.02 19.01
C ALA A 318 -24.25 -35.56 20.35
N VAL A 319 -23.90 -34.28 20.40
CA VAL A 319 -23.50 -33.55 21.61
C VAL A 319 -24.56 -33.77 22.68
N GLN A 320 -24.21 -34.47 23.76
CA GLN A 320 -25.02 -34.54 24.96
C GLN A 320 -24.90 -33.21 25.71
N SER A 321 -26.04 -32.55 25.85
CA SER A 321 -26.33 -31.50 26.82
C SER A 321 -25.76 -31.87 28.20
N MET A 322 -24.81 -31.09 28.71
CA MET A 322 -24.51 -31.07 30.14
C MET A 322 -25.63 -30.30 30.84
N SER A 323 -26.53 -31.03 31.50
CA SER A 323 -27.41 -30.53 32.53
C SER A 323 -26.88 -31.03 33.88
N ASP A 324 -26.64 -30.08 34.78
CA ASP A 324 -26.53 -30.13 36.25
C ASP A 324 -25.64 -31.17 36.97
N PRO A 325 -24.67 -30.71 37.79
CA PRO A 325 -24.09 -31.49 38.87
C PRO A 325 -24.81 -31.19 40.20
N GLU A 326 -25.73 -32.05 40.60
CA GLU A 326 -26.08 -32.23 42.02
C GLU A 326 -25.34 -33.48 42.54
N ASP A 327 -24.93 -33.39 43.81
CA ASP A 327 -24.30 -34.42 44.65
C ASP A 327 -22.77 -34.64 44.51
N ALA A 328 -22.02 -33.66 45.03
CA ALA A 328 -20.72 -33.89 45.64
C ALA A 328 -20.88 -33.98 47.18
N PRO A 329 -20.36 -35.02 47.86
CA PRO A 329 -20.29 -35.03 49.33
C PRO A 329 -19.08 -34.21 49.83
N ASP A 330 -19.37 -33.40 50.83
CA ASP A 330 -18.56 -32.37 51.48
C ASP A 330 -17.40 -32.96 52.32
N PRO A 331 -16.13 -32.50 52.16
CA PRO A 331 -15.03 -32.93 53.00
C PRO A 331 -14.50 -31.81 53.90
N GLU A 332 -15.22 -31.48 54.97
CA GLU A 332 -14.65 -30.81 56.16
C GLU A 332 -15.29 -31.36 57.45
N ASP A 333 -14.67 -32.38 58.05
CA ASP A 333 -14.76 -32.58 59.50
C ASP A 333 -13.35 -32.90 60.06
N PRO A 334 -12.68 -31.93 60.69
CA PRO A 334 -11.40 -32.10 61.33
C PRO A 334 -11.59 -32.27 62.83
N ASN A 335 -11.99 -33.46 63.32
CA ASN A 335 -11.76 -33.92 64.71
C ASN A 335 -12.30 -35.34 64.98
N ALA A 336 -11.44 -36.36 64.87
CA ALA A 336 -11.52 -37.63 65.62
C ALA A 336 -10.22 -38.42 65.34
N VAL A 337 -9.11 -38.15 66.03
CA VAL A 337 -8.71 -38.75 67.33
C VAL A 337 -8.52 -40.27 67.24
N GLU A 338 -7.23 -40.65 67.27
CA GLU A 338 -6.61 -41.81 67.93
C GLU A 338 -6.89 -43.26 67.50
N GLY A 339 -5.78 -44.03 67.50
CA GLY A 339 -5.72 -45.49 67.47
C GLY A 339 -4.69 -45.96 66.43
N ALA A 340 -3.40 -46.18 66.75
CA ALA A 340 -2.89 -47.36 67.46
C ALA A 340 -3.46 -48.67 66.85
N GLU A 341 -2.73 -49.70 66.46
CA GLU A 341 -1.39 -50.16 66.77
C GLU A 341 -1.12 -51.38 65.86
N SER A 342 0.16 -51.67 65.61
CA SER A 342 0.74 -53.02 65.58
C SER A 342 0.10 -54.14 64.74
N ARG A 343 0.73 -54.50 63.62
CA ARG A 343 1.69 -55.63 63.54
C ARG A 343 2.21 -55.85 62.11
#